data_AF-A0A1V2TBT7-F1
#
_entry.id   AF-A0A1V2TBT7-F1
#
_cell.length_a   1.000
_cell.length_b   1.000
_cell.length_c   1.000
_cell.angle_alpha   90.00
_cell.angle_beta   90.00
_cell.angle_gamma   90.00
#
_symmetry.space_group_name_H-M   'P 1'
#
loop_
_entity.id
_entity.type
_entity.pdbx_description
1 polymer ?
#
loop_
_entity_poly.entity_id
_entity_poly.type
_entity_poly.pdbx_seq_one_letter_code
_entity_poly.pdbx_strand_id
1 'polypeptide(L)'
;MNPRVDYNAFGERRPVSGGVQARSTRGPFARTSWGKALIEAVERMSAPGRLARGRTYARAGQVVSYRIEPGTVTAEVQGSQPRPFTAICTVRRLRDEEIGLLIEAIRSSPGMLAQIASGDLPTALAPHLLPDTAADLDFGCTCPDPGWPCKHVAAVCYLLAERLDQHPRDLLTLRGLTLDTLIGGIERSDTGNSTDPYGDNLDLPALPSPEFHPALDDLDPALLRRALRTLAEDEHTAASALRALTAIYARFPAR
;
A
#
# COMPACT_ATOMS: atom_id res chain seq x y z
N MET A 1 -47.71 12.03 16.66
CA MET A 1 -46.61 12.51 17.53
C MET A 1 -45.73 11.33 17.87
N ASN A 2 -44.53 11.24 17.27
CA ASN A 2 -43.59 10.18 17.61
C ASN A 2 -42.99 10.54 18.99
N PRO A 3 -43.11 9.70 20.03
CA PRO A 3 -42.57 10.03 21.34
C PRO A 3 -41.06 10.21 21.20
N ARG A 4 -40.54 11.37 21.63
CA ARG A 4 -39.10 11.59 21.73
C ARG A 4 -38.55 10.52 22.67
N VAL A 5 -37.88 9.53 22.12
CA VAL A 5 -37.21 8.49 22.90
C VAL A 5 -36.17 9.19 23.77
N ASP A 6 -36.29 9.04 25.09
CA ASP A 6 -35.32 9.59 26.02
C ASP A 6 -34.04 8.75 25.97
N TYR A 7 -33.05 9.25 25.23
CA TYR A 7 -31.77 8.59 25.02
C TYR A 7 -30.88 8.52 26.28
N ASN A 8 -31.26 9.21 27.36
CA ASN A 8 -30.57 9.13 28.65
C ASN A 8 -31.02 7.91 29.48
N ALA A 9 -32.12 7.25 29.11
CA ALA A 9 -32.60 6.05 29.79
C ALA A 9 -31.78 4.78 29.45
N PHE A 10 -30.90 4.85 28.46
CA PHE A 10 -30.04 3.74 28.08
C PHE A 10 -28.82 3.67 29.01
N GLY A 11 -28.67 2.55 29.72
CA GLY A 11 -27.60 2.32 30.69
C GLY A 11 -26.18 2.26 30.11
N GLU A 12 -25.21 1.84 30.92
CA GLU A 12 -23.83 1.71 30.47
C GLU A 12 -23.66 0.70 29.31
N ARG A 13 -22.61 0.89 28.50
CA ARG A 13 -22.27 -0.04 27.42
C ARG A 13 -21.94 -1.41 28.00
N ARG A 14 -22.43 -2.48 27.36
CA ARG A 14 -22.14 -3.84 27.79
C ARG A 14 -20.72 -4.21 27.33
N PRO A 15 -19.90 -4.86 28.17
CA PRO A 15 -18.56 -5.28 27.75
C PRO A 15 -18.65 -6.35 26.65
N VAL A 16 -17.68 -6.34 25.74
CA VAL A 16 -17.52 -7.36 24.69
C VAL A 16 -16.31 -8.21 25.02
N SER A 17 -16.47 -9.54 25.01
CA SER A 17 -15.35 -10.46 25.04
C SER A 17 -14.86 -10.70 23.60
N GLY A 18 -13.59 -10.43 23.32
CA GLY A 18 -12.99 -10.68 22.00
C GLY A 18 -13.39 -9.72 20.88
N GLY A 19 -13.91 -8.54 21.22
CA GLY A 19 -14.16 -7.49 20.22
C GLY A 19 -12.87 -7.02 19.56
N VAL A 20 -12.99 -6.43 18.37
CA VAL A 20 -11.87 -5.82 17.65
C VAL A 20 -11.29 -4.70 18.51
N GLN A 21 -10.08 -4.92 19.01
CA GLN A 21 -9.36 -3.92 19.77
C GLN A 21 -8.57 -3.01 18.84
N ALA A 22 -8.70 -1.70 19.05
CA ALA A 22 -7.76 -0.74 18.48
C ALA A 22 -6.35 -1.05 18.99
N ARG A 23 -5.36 -1.15 18.09
CA ARG A 23 -3.95 -1.26 18.52
C ARG A 23 -3.46 0.07 19.08
N SER A 24 -4.09 1.18 18.67
CA SER A 24 -3.92 2.51 19.25
C SER A 24 -4.51 2.61 20.67
N THR A 25 -3.81 2.04 21.66
CA THR A 25 -4.19 2.17 23.09
C THR A 25 -4.01 3.60 23.61
N ARG A 26 -2.98 4.31 23.12
CA ARG A 26 -2.73 5.75 23.34
C ARG A 26 -2.18 6.41 22.06
N GLY A 27 -2.35 7.73 21.93
CA GLY A 27 -1.88 8.48 20.75
C GLY A 27 -2.88 8.53 19.59
N PRO A 28 -2.45 8.90 18.37
CA PRO A 28 -3.34 8.98 17.21
C PRO A 28 -3.81 7.59 16.74
N PHE A 29 -4.98 7.52 16.10
CA PHE A 29 -5.51 6.28 15.50
C PHE A 29 -4.86 5.97 14.15
N ALA A 30 -4.52 7.02 13.39
CA ALA A 30 -3.83 6.90 12.13
C ALA A 30 -2.42 7.51 12.17
N ARG A 31 -1.49 6.85 11.51
CA ARG A 31 -0.07 7.17 11.39
C ARG A 31 0.30 7.48 9.94
N THR A 32 -0.26 6.75 8.98
CA THR A 32 -0.01 6.98 7.55
C THR A 32 -0.93 8.07 6.99
N SER A 33 -0.62 8.56 5.79
CA SER A 33 -1.48 9.51 5.08
C SER A 33 -2.88 8.93 4.81
N TRP A 34 -2.99 7.61 4.59
CA TRP A 34 -4.25 6.94 4.28
C TRP A 34 -5.25 7.00 5.43
N GLY A 35 -4.85 6.53 6.61
CA GLY A 35 -5.71 6.57 7.79
C GLY A 35 -6.01 8.00 8.23
N LYS A 36 -5.04 8.92 8.12
CA LYS A 36 -5.21 10.33 8.50
C LYS A 36 -6.25 11.01 7.63
N ALA A 37 -6.15 10.86 6.31
CA ALA A 37 -7.08 11.45 5.37
C ALA A 37 -8.51 10.91 5.56
N LEU A 38 -8.68 9.61 5.87
CA LEU A 38 -9.99 9.06 6.20
C LEU A 38 -10.56 9.70 7.47
N ILE A 39 -9.77 9.79 8.54
CA ILE A 39 -10.21 10.44 9.79
C ILE A 39 -10.57 11.90 9.54
N GLU A 40 -9.75 12.63 8.80
CA GLU A 40 -10.00 14.03 8.44
C GLU A 40 -11.27 14.19 7.61
N ALA A 41 -11.54 13.29 6.67
CA ALA A 41 -12.79 13.28 5.90
C ALA A 41 -14.01 13.06 6.80
N VAL A 42 -13.94 12.10 7.72
CA VAL A 42 -15.01 11.84 8.71
C VAL A 42 -15.18 13.02 9.68
N GLU A 43 -14.09 13.64 10.11
CA GLU A 43 -14.08 14.80 11.01
C GLU A 43 -14.73 16.03 10.37
N ARG A 44 -14.48 16.28 9.08
CA ARG A 44 -15.15 17.36 8.33
C ARG A 44 -16.67 17.21 8.26
N MET A 45 -17.17 15.98 8.31
CA MET A 45 -18.60 15.68 8.18
C MET A 45 -19.31 15.57 9.53
N SER A 46 -18.57 15.43 10.63
CA SER A 46 -19.14 15.26 11.97
C SER A 46 -19.33 16.59 12.69
N ALA A 47 -20.39 16.67 13.51
CA ALA A 47 -20.51 17.71 14.52
C ALA A 47 -19.32 17.67 15.52
N PRO A 48 -18.82 18.83 15.98
CA PRO A 48 -17.72 18.90 16.94
C PRO A 48 -17.98 18.07 18.21
N GLY A 49 -16.96 17.35 18.68
CA GLY A 49 -17.02 16.57 19.93
C GLY A 49 -17.78 15.24 19.87
N ARG A 50 -18.50 14.93 18.78
CA ARG A 50 -19.20 13.64 18.63
C ARG A 50 -18.24 12.47 18.42
N LEU A 51 -17.14 12.68 17.70
CA LEU A 51 -16.15 11.65 17.39
C LEU A 51 -15.33 11.20 18.60
N ALA A 52 -15.18 12.04 19.62
CA ALA A 52 -14.49 11.68 20.86
C ALA A 52 -15.11 10.43 21.53
N ARG A 53 -16.44 10.28 21.47
CA ARG A 53 -17.13 9.09 22.00
C ARG A 53 -16.87 7.85 21.15
N GLY A 54 -16.84 8.00 19.82
CA GLY A 54 -16.49 6.93 18.90
C GLY A 54 -15.07 6.42 19.13
N ARG A 55 -14.12 7.34 19.36
CA ARG A 55 -12.74 7.02 19.73
C ARG A 55 -12.68 6.15 20.99
N THR A 56 -13.45 6.50 22.02
CA THR A 56 -13.54 5.70 23.25
C THR A 56 -14.14 4.31 23.00
N TYR A 57 -15.17 4.20 22.15
CA TYR A 57 -15.79 2.91 21.81
C TYR A 57 -14.81 1.99 21.06
N ALA A 58 -14.07 2.53 20.09
CA ALA A 58 -13.04 1.79 19.36
C ALA A 58 -11.95 1.25 20.32
N ARG A 59 -11.45 2.09 21.24
CA ARG A 59 -10.46 1.67 22.24
C ARG A 59 -10.97 0.66 23.25
N ALA A 60 -12.23 0.77 23.62
CA ALA A 60 -12.88 -0.13 24.56
C ALA A 60 -13.27 -1.49 23.93
N GLY A 61 -12.86 -1.77 22.69
CA GLY A 61 -13.13 -3.03 22.00
C GLY A 61 -14.61 -3.28 21.77
N GLN A 62 -15.41 -2.23 21.60
CA GLN A 62 -16.88 -2.34 21.49
C GLN A 62 -17.34 -2.77 20.10
N VAL A 63 -16.48 -2.71 19.10
CA VAL A 63 -16.77 -3.24 17.76
C VAL A 63 -16.56 -4.75 17.82
N VAL A 64 -17.65 -5.51 17.78
CA VAL A 64 -17.63 -6.98 17.89
C VAL A 64 -16.96 -7.58 16.66
N SER A 65 -17.34 -7.11 15.48
CA SER A 65 -16.75 -7.51 14.20
C SER A 65 -17.01 -6.43 13.15
N TYR A 66 -16.21 -6.43 12.09
CA TYR A 66 -16.51 -5.66 10.88
C TYR A 66 -16.04 -6.41 9.64
N ARG A 67 -16.65 -6.09 8.51
CA ARG A 67 -16.31 -6.61 7.19
C ARG A 67 -16.16 -5.44 6.23
N ILE A 68 -15.12 -5.50 5.42
CA ILE A 68 -14.90 -4.58 4.31
C ILE A 68 -15.42 -5.25 3.05
N GLU A 69 -16.33 -4.58 2.37
CA GLU A 69 -16.89 -4.99 1.09
C GLU A 69 -16.76 -3.83 0.10
N PRO A 70 -16.92 -4.08 -1.21
CA PRO A 70 -16.85 -3.00 -2.18
C PRO A 70 -17.83 -1.87 -1.86
N GLY A 71 -17.33 -0.66 -1.62
CA GLY A 71 -18.14 0.52 -1.28
C GLY A 71 -18.73 0.56 0.12
N THR A 72 -18.48 -0.42 1.00
CA THR A 72 -19.14 -0.45 2.31
C THR A 72 -18.31 -1.17 3.38
N VAL A 73 -18.34 -0.66 4.59
CA VAL A 73 -17.90 -1.35 5.80
C VAL A 73 -19.09 -1.56 6.71
N THR A 74 -19.43 -2.83 6.95
CA THR A 74 -20.50 -3.23 7.85
C THR A 74 -19.90 -3.79 9.13
N ALA A 75 -20.40 -3.34 10.27
CA ALA A 75 -19.88 -3.72 11.57
C ALA A 75 -20.99 -3.94 12.59
N GLU A 76 -20.75 -4.85 13.52
CA GLU A 76 -21.58 -5.03 14.71
C GLU A 76 -20.91 -4.34 15.89
N VAL A 77 -21.60 -3.39 16.52
CA VAL A 77 -21.06 -2.57 17.59
C VAL A 77 -21.93 -2.71 18.84
N GLN A 78 -21.31 -3.19 19.91
CA GLN A 78 -21.99 -3.34 21.19
C GLN A 78 -22.22 -1.96 21.81
N GLY A 79 -23.49 -1.70 22.13
CA GLY A 79 -23.90 -0.54 22.90
C GLY A 79 -24.37 -0.95 24.29
N SER A 80 -25.36 -0.23 24.81
CA SER A 80 -26.03 -0.54 26.07
C SER A 80 -27.12 -1.60 25.94
N GLN A 81 -27.63 -1.85 24.73
CA GLN A 81 -28.68 -2.83 24.49
C GLN A 81 -28.12 -4.27 24.41
N PRO A 82 -28.93 -5.31 24.70
CA PRO A 82 -28.47 -6.70 24.60
C PRO A 82 -28.01 -7.13 23.22
N ARG A 83 -28.65 -6.59 22.16
CA ARG A 83 -28.28 -6.84 20.76
C ARG A 83 -27.31 -5.74 20.29
N PRO A 84 -26.18 -6.08 19.65
CA PRO A 84 -25.32 -5.10 19.00
C PRO A 84 -26.06 -4.30 17.92
N PHE A 85 -25.59 -3.08 17.69
CA PHE A 85 -26.07 -2.25 16.59
C PHE A 85 -25.29 -2.56 15.32
N THR A 86 -25.98 -2.60 14.20
CA THR A 86 -25.35 -2.68 12.88
C THR A 86 -24.97 -1.26 12.46
N ALA A 87 -23.68 -1.01 12.32
CA ALA A 87 -23.09 0.24 11.86
C ALA A 87 -22.55 0.04 10.44
N ILE A 88 -22.85 0.99 9.55
CA ILE A 88 -22.51 0.95 8.14
C ILE A 88 -21.80 2.26 7.80
N CYS A 89 -20.59 2.14 7.24
CA CYS A 89 -19.86 3.23 6.61
C CYS A 89 -19.80 2.95 5.12
N THR A 90 -20.48 3.77 4.33
CA THR A 90 -20.49 3.66 2.88
C THR A 90 -19.40 4.57 2.32
N VAL A 91 -18.62 4.04 1.39
CA VAL A 91 -17.62 4.80 0.64
C VAL A 91 -18.05 4.75 -0.82
N ARG A 92 -18.13 5.93 -1.47
CA ARG A 92 -18.49 6.00 -2.88
C ARG A 92 -17.48 5.22 -3.71
N ARG A 93 -17.99 4.30 -4.54
CA ARG A 93 -17.17 3.59 -5.53
C ARG A 93 -16.76 4.54 -6.66
N LEU A 94 -15.61 4.29 -7.25
CA LEU A 94 -15.16 5.06 -8.40
C LEU A 94 -16.04 4.76 -9.61
N ARG A 95 -16.30 5.81 -10.39
CA ARG A 95 -16.96 5.71 -11.70
C ARG A 95 -15.95 5.27 -12.76
N ASP A 96 -16.43 4.75 -13.87
CA ASP A 96 -15.57 4.22 -14.94
C ASP A 96 -14.54 5.25 -15.44
N GLU A 97 -14.90 6.53 -15.50
CA GLU A 97 -13.97 7.59 -15.91
C GLU A 97 -12.85 7.80 -14.87
N GLU A 98 -13.18 7.73 -13.58
CA GLU A 98 -12.23 7.86 -12.48
C GLU A 98 -11.29 6.65 -12.42
N ILE A 99 -11.83 5.46 -12.72
CA ILE A 99 -11.04 4.22 -12.86
C ILE A 99 -10.06 4.33 -14.03
N GLY A 100 -10.48 4.89 -15.16
CA GLY A 100 -9.60 5.14 -16.31
C GLY A 100 -8.42 6.05 -15.95
N LEU A 101 -8.69 7.15 -15.23
CA LEU A 101 -7.64 8.06 -14.75
C LEU A 101 -6.67 7.37 -13.77
N LEU A 102 -7.19 6.52 -12.88
CA LEU A 102 -6.38 5.76 -11.96
C LEU A 102 -5.46 4.76 -12.69
N ILE A 103 -5.99 4.06 -13.70
CA ILE A 103 -5.22 3.12 -14.51
C ILE A 103 -4.08 3.85 -15.25
N GLU A 104 -4.36 5.02 -15.83
CA GLU A 104 -3.33 5.80 -16.52
C GLU A 104 -2.23 6.28 -15.57
N ALA A 105 -2.60 6.71 -14.36
CA ALA A 105 -1.63 7.07 -13.33
C ALA A 105 -0.71 5.89 -12.97
N ILE A 106 -1.27 4.68 -12.81
CA ILE A 106 -0.50 3.46 -12.55
C ILE A 106 0.42 3.13 -13.73
N ARG A 107 -0.08 3.24 -14.96
CA ARG A 107 0.68 2.94 -16.18
C ARG A 107 1.87 3.86 -16.38
N SER A 108 1.70 5.16 -16.10
CA SER A 108 2.74 6.17 -16.24
C SER A 108 3.92 6.02 -15.26
N SER A 109 3.81 5.14 -14.27
CA SER A 109 4.78 4.95 -13.20
C SER A 109 5.34 3.52 -13.19
N PRO A 110 6.57 3.31 -13.68
CA PRO A 110 7.21 2.00 -13.70
C PRO A 110 7.22 1.33 -12.33
N GLY A 111 6.85 0.05 -12.26
CA GLY A 111 6.85 -0.75 -11.02
C GLY A 111 5.67 -0.48 -10.07
N MET A 112 4.81 0.51 -10.35
CA MET A 112 3.70 0.87 -9.47
C MET A 112 2.69 -0.28 -9.31
N LEU A 113 2.35 -0.98 -10.40
CA LEU A 113 1.47 -2.14 -10.35
C LEU A 113 2.04 -3.28 -9.51
N ALA A 114 3.35 -3.55 -9.60
CA ALA A 114 4.01 -4.58 -8.81
C ALA A 114 3.97 -4.25 -7.31
N GLN A 115 4.14 -2.97 -6.95
CA GLN A 115 3.99 -2.49 -5.58
C GLN A 115 2.54 -2.64 -5.07
N ILE A 116 1.54 -2.40 -5.91
CA ILE A 116 0.13 -2.62 -5.55
C ILE A 116 -0.14 -4.11 -5.35
N ALA A 117 0.40 -4.97 -6.21
CA ALA A 117 0.24 -6.41 -6.13
C ALA A 117 0.89 -7.00 -4.85
N SER A 118 2.05 -6.47 -4.43
CA SER A 118 2.70 -6.85 -3.17
C SER A 118 1.89 -6.42 -1.94
N GLY A 119 1.02 -5.43 -2.08
CA GLY A 119 0.03 -5.03 -1.09
C GLY A 119 0.22 -3.67 -0.48
N ASP A 120 1.23 -2.95 -0.93
CA ASP A 120 1.39 -1.54 -0.64
C ASP A 120 0.45 -0.72 -1.52
N LEU A 121 0.25 0.54 -1.15
CA LEU A 121 -0.47 1.49 -1.98
C LEU A 121 0.41 2.75 -2.13
N PRO A 122 0.90 3.04 -3.34
CA PRO A 122 1.70 4.24 -3.60
C PRO A 122 0.93 5.51 -3.24
N THR A 123 1.56 6.42 -2.50
CA THR A 123 0.95 7.68 -2.07
C THR A 123 0.58 8.60 -3.23
N ALA A 124 1.21 8.42 -4.40
CA ALA A 124 0.84 9.10 -5.64
C ALA A 124 -0.63 8.85 -6.05
N LEU A 125 -1.24 7.73 -5.62
CA LEU A 125 -2.63 7.40 -5.91
C LEU A 125 -3.64 8.06 -4.95
N ALA A 126 -3.16 8.75 -3.91
CA ALA A 126 -3.99 9.40 -2.92
C ALA A 126 -5.07 10.34 -3.49
N PRO A 127 -4.79 11.19 -4.49
CA PRO A 127 -5.80 12.07 -5.09
C PRO A 127 -6.95 11.33 -5.78
N HIS A 128 -6.72 10.10 -6.24
CA HIS A 128 -7.73 9.29 -6.93
C HIS A 128 -8.56 8.42 -5.98
N LEU A 129 -7.98 8.05 -4.83
CA LEU A 129 -8.56 7.04 -3.94
C LEU A 129 -9.12 7.60 -2.64
N LEU A 130 -8.65 8.75 -2.15
CA LEU A 130 -9.13 9.29 -0.88
C LEU A 130 -10.47 10.01 -1.03
N PRO A 131 -11.39 9.90 -0.05
CA PRO A 131 -12.62 10.67 -0.03
C PRO A 131 -12.30 12.17 0.04
N ASP A 132 -12.78 12.95 -0.92
CA ASP A 132 -12.53 14.39 -0.98
C ASP A 132 -13.76 15.17 -0.54
N THR A 133 -14.92 14.79 -1.06
CA THR A 133 -16.19 15.48 -0.87
C THR A 133 -17.07 14.81 0.20
N ALA A 134 -18.02 15.57 0.75
CA ALA A 134 -19.01 15.02 1.67
C ALA A 134 -19.93 13.96 1.03
N ALA A 135 -19.98 13.88 -0.31
CA ALA A 135 -20.73 12.86 -1.04
C ALA A 135 -19.95 11.53 -1.18
N ASP A 136 -18.67 11.51 -0.84
CA ASP A 136 -17.84 10.30 -0.91
C ASP A 136 -18.08 9.34 0.27
N LEU A 137 -18.70 9.82 1.35
CA LEU A 137 -18.98 9.04 2.55
C LEU A 137 -20.46 9.16 2.93
N ASP A 138 -21.03 8.05 3.39
CA ASP A 138 -22.34 8.05 4.03
C ASP A 138 -22.35 7.08 5.21
N PHE A 139 -23.26 7.30 6.14
CA PHE A 139 -23.27 6.62 7.43
C PHE A 139 -24.68 6.15 7.80
N GLY A 140 -24.79 4.85 8.09
CA GLY A 140 -26.01 4.24 8.60
C GLY A 140 -25.77 3.55 9.93
N CYS A 141 -26.72 3.60 10.86
CA CYS A 141 -26.65 2.79 12.07
C CYS A 141 -28.05 2.46 12.58
N THR A 142 -28.25 1.24 13.10
CA THR A 142 -29.51 0.85 13.76
C THR A 142 -29.66 1.43 15.17
N CYS A 143 -28.66 2.16 15.67
CA CYS A 143 -28.77 2.84 16.95
C CYS A 143 -29.70 4.06 16.85
N PRO A 144 -30.33 4.46 17.94
CA PRO A 144 -31.32 5.53 17.87
C PRO A 144 -30.69 6.94 18.03
N ASP A 145 -29.36 7.04 18.02
CA ASP A 145 -28.65 8.32 17.97
C ASP A 145 -28.82 8.93 16.56
N PRO A 146 -29.46 10.11 16.42
CA PRO A 146 -29.68 10.76 15.13
C PRO A 146 -28.40 11.38 14.56
N GLY A 147 -27.24 11.14 15.18
CA GLY A 147 -25.97 11.67 14.72
C GLY A 147 -25.46 11.05 13.43
N TRP A 148 -24.81 11.88 12.62
CA TRP A 148 -24.24 11.50 11.34
C TRP A 148 -22.77 11.98 11.26
N PRO A 149 -21.78 11.08 11.38
CA PRO A 149 -21.90 9.71 11.89
C PRO A 149 -22.26 9.67 13.37
N CYS A 150 -22.93 8.61 13.83
CA CYS A 150 -23.14 8.35 15.25
C CYS A 150 -21.84 7.84 15.91
N LYS A 151 -21.81 7.74 17.25
CA LYS A 151 -20.62 7.22 17.96
C LYS A 151 -20.19 5.81 17.53
N HIS A 152 -21.13 4.95 17.11
CA HIS A 152 -20.82 3.58 16.68
C HIS A 152 -20.13 3.58 15.31
N VAL A 153 -20.68 4.30 14.33
CA VAL A 153 -20.05 4.43 13.00
C VAL A 153 -18.70 5.14 13.12
N ALA A 154 -18.58 6.15 13.97
CA ALA A 154 -17.30 6.80 14.26
C ALA A 154 -16.26 5.80 14.82
N ALA A 155 -16.66 4.89 15.70
CA ALA A 155 -15.76 3.84 16.20
C ALA A 155 -15.27 2.92 15.06
N VAL A 156 -16.16 2.55 14.14
CA VAL A 156 -15.82 1.77 12.95
C VAL A 156 -14.85 2.52 12.05
N CYS A 157 -15.07 3.82 11.81
CA CYS A 157 -14.18 4.65 10.99
C CYS A 157 -12.77 4.75 11.59
N TYR A 158 -12.65 4.85 12.92
CA TYR A 158 -11.34 4.86 13.58
C TYR A 158 -10.60 3.52 13.43
N LEU A 159 -11.30 2.39 13.56
CA LEU A 159 -10.70 1.08 13.31
C LEU A 159 -10.36 0.87 11.83
N LEU A 160 -11.20 1.39 10.93
CA LEU A 160 -10.94 1.36 9.49
C LEU A 160 -9.67 2.15 9.15
N ALA A 161 -9.48 3.34 9.73
CA ALA A 161 -8.26 4.11 9.54
C ALA A 161 -7.01 3.34 9.98
N GLU A 162 -7.07 2.65 11.12
CA GLU A 162 -5.96 1.81 11.60
C GLU A 162 -5.73 0.58 10.71
N ARG A 163 -6.80 0.05 10.11
CA ARG A 163 -6.74 -1.04 9.13
C ARG A 163 -6.08 -0.59 7.83
N LEU A 164 -6.43 0.60 7.31
CA LEU A 164 -5.83 1.16 6.10
C LEU A 164 -4.34 1.49 6.27
N ASP A 165 -3.92 1.84 7.49
CA ASP A 165 -2.48 2.01 7.78
C ASP A 165 -1.69 0.70 7.64
N GLN A 166 -2.31 -0.45 7.92
CA GLN A 166 -1.67 -1.77 7.89
C GLN A 166 -1.86 -2.47 6.54
N HIS A 167 -3.01 -2.26 5.91
CA HIS A 167 -3.44 -2.91 4.69
C HIS A 167 -4.03 -1.87 3.74
N PRO A 168 -3.18 -0.99 3.16
CA PRO A 168 -3.67 0.14 2.37
C PRO A 168 -4.39 -0.30 1.10
N ARG A 169 -4.10 -1.52 0.57
CA ARG A 169 -4.86 -2.09 -0.56
C ARG A 169 -6.36 -2.24 -0.29
N ASP A 170 -6.80 -2.32 0.98
CA ASP A 170 -8.22 -2.41 1.33
C ASP A 170 -8.99 -1.15 0.86
N LEU A 171 -8.29 -0.03 0.66
CA LEU A 171 -8.86 1.18 0.06
C LEU A 171 -9.31 0.96 -1.39
N LEU A 172 -8.59 0.14 -2.17
CA LEU A 172 -9.01 -0.21 -3.53
C LEU A 172 -10.32 -1.00 -3.48
N THR A 173 -10.42 -1.98 -2.57
CA THR A 173 -11.66 -2.73 -2.36
C THR A 173 -12.80 -1.80 -2.00
N LEU A 174 -12.61 -0.89 -1.02
CA LEU A 174 -13.61 0.11 -0.67
C LEU A 174 -14.04 0.98 -1.85
N ARG A 175 -13.11 1.33 -2.73
CA ARG A 175 -13.38 2.09 -3.95
C ARG A 175 -14.00 1.28 -5.08
N GLY A 176 -14.31 0.00 -4.85
CA GLY A 176 -14.95 -0.87 -5.83
C GLY A 176 -14.00 -1.56 -6.79
N LEU A 177 -12.70 -1.53 -6.50
CA LEU A 177 -11.66 -2.05 -7.36
C LEU A 177 -11.09 -3.36 -6.84
N THR A 178 -10.79 -4.25 -7.78
CA THR A 178 -10.00 -5.47 -7.55
C THR A 178 -8.66 -5.34 -8.24
N LEU A 179 -7.68 -6.13 -7.79
CA LEU A 179 -6.38 -6.19 -8.47
C LEU A 179 -6.53 -6.65 -9.93
N ASP A 180 -7.42 -7.61 -10.18
CA ASP A 180 -7.70 -8.11 -11.53
C ASP A 180 -8.30 -7.02 -12.44
N THR A 181 -9.16 -6.16 -11.89
CA THR A 181 -9.69 -4.99 -12.63
C THR A 181 -8.57 -4.04 -13.05
N LEU A 182 -7.58 -3.81 -12.18
CA LEU A 182 -6.44 -2.96 -12.50
C LEU A 182 -5.52 -3.60 -13.54
N ILE A 183 -5.17 -4.87 -13.36
CA ILE A 183 -4.32 -5.63 -14.30
C ILE A 183 -4.97 -5.66 -15.69
N GLY A 184 -6.23 -6.09 -15.77
CA GLY A 184 -6.94 -6.17 -17.05
C GLY A 184 -7.18 -4.80 -17.70
N GLY A 185 -7.29 -3.73 -16.90
CA GLY A 185 -7.38 -2.36 -17.40
C GLY A 185 -6.08 -1.88 -18.07
N ILE A 186 -4.93 -2.26 -17.51
CA ILE A 186 -3.62 -1.95 -18.07
C ILE A 186 -3.40 -2.77 -19.36
N GLU A 187 -3.64 -4.08 -19.31
CA GLU A 187 -3.48 -4.97 -20.47
C GLU A 187 -4.36 -4.57 -21.66
N ARG A 188 -5.64 -4.23 -21.42
CA ARG A 188 -6.55 -3.82 -22.49
C ARG A 188 -6.13 -2.51 -23.15
N SER A 189 -5.48 -1.62 -22.40
CA SER A 189 -4.95 -0.37 -22.96
C SER A 189 -3.71 -0.61 -23.82
N ASP A 190 -2.90 -1.62 -23.50
CA ASP A 190 -1.74 -2.05 -24.30
C ASP A 190 -2.14 -2.83 -25.57
N THR A 191 -3.36 -3.39 -25.63
CA THR A 191 -3.88 -3.98 -26.88
C THR A 191 -4.17 -2.94 -27.98
N GLY A 192 -4.01 -1.65 -27.68
CA GLY A 192 -3.86 -0.59 -28.67
C GLY A 192 -2.50 -0.64 -29.38
N ASN A 193 -2.31 -1.65 -30.23
CA ASN A 193 -1.28 -1.68 -31.28
C ASN A 193 0.19 -1.80 -30.81
N SER A 194 0.53 -2.75 -29.93
CA SER A 194 1.89 -3.29 -29.97
C SER A 194 2.01 -4.18 -31.21
N THR A 195 2.58 -3.64 -32.28
CA THR A 195 3.05 -4.42 -33.44
C THR A 195 4.25 -5.30 -33.10
N ASP A 196 4.68 -5.30 -31.84
CA ASP A 196 5.88 -5.94 -31.35
C ASP A 196 5.69 -6.54 -29.95
N PRO A 197 4.87 -7.59 -29.81
CA PRO A 197 4.63 -8.23 -28.52
C PRO A 197 5.88 -8.90 -27.92
N TYR A 198 6.94 -9.10 -28.70
CA TYR A 198 8.18 -9.76 -28.28
C TYR A 198 9.37 -8.80 -28.10
N GLY A 199 9.23 -7.52 -28.42
CA GLY A 199 10.33 -6.56 -28.34
C GLY A 199 11.34 -6.69 -29.49
N ASP A 200 10.95 -7.30 -30.62
CA ASP A 200 11.72 -7.45 -31.85
C ASP A 200 12.12 -6.10 -32.48
N ASN A 201 11.37 -5.04 -32.20
CA ASN A 201 11.59 -3.65 -32.63
C ASN A 201 11.96 -2.72 -31.46
N LEU A 202 12.24 -3.28 -30.27
CA LEU A 202 12.67 -2.50 -29.12
C LEU A 202 14.12 -2.06 -29.33
N ASP A 203 14.36 -0.76 -29.49
CA ASP A 203 15.72 -0.20 -29.47
C ASP A 203 16.31 -0.37 -28.07
N LEU A 204 17.04 -1.48 -27.89
CA LEU A 204 17.76 -1.76 -26.67
C LEU A 204 18.84 -0.69 -26.46
N PRO A 205 19.09 -0.27 -25.20
CA PRO A 205 20.22 0.60 -24.93
C PRO A 205 21.50 -0.07 -25.44
N ALA A 206 22.41 0.73 -25.97
CA ALA A 206 23.72 0.23 -26.36
C ALA A 206 24.33 -0.55 -25.20
N LEU A 207 24.86 -1.75 -25.50
CA LEU A 207 25.59 -2.52 -24.51
C LEU A 207 26.67 -1.62 -23.90
N PRO A 208 26.89 -1.68 -22.57
CA PRO A 208 28.01 -0.98 -21.99
C PRO A 208 29.28 -1.43 -22.73
N SER A 209 30.12 -0.49 -23.13
CA SER A 209 31.44 -0.77 -23.66
C SER A 209 32.40 -0.89 -22.45
N PRO A 210 32.66 -2.09 -21.92
CA PRO A 210 33.62 -2.23 -20.84
C PRO A 210 34.98 -1.70 -21.31
N GLU A 211 35.64 -0.90 -20.47
CA GLU A 211 37.03 -0.56 -20.72
C GLU A 211 37.87 -1.84 -20.63
N PHE A 212 38.68 -2.10 -21.65
CA PHE A 212 39.58 -3.25 -21.61
C PHE A 212 40.66 -3.01 -20.55
N HIS A 213 40.65 -3.86 -19.52
CA HIS A 213 41.77 -4.02 -18.61
C HIS A 213 42.56 -5.28 -18.99
N PRO A 214 43.89 -5.20 -19.16
CA PRO A 214 44.73 -6.38 -19.26
C PRO A 214 44.43 -7.32 -18.09
N ALA A 215 44.22 -8.60 -18.35
CA ALA A 215 43.87 -9.57 -17.29
C ALA A 215 44.86 -9.59 -16.12
N LEU A 216 46.11 -9.16 -16.35
CA LEU A 216 47.13 -9.01 -15.33
C LEU A 216 46.85 -7.92 -14.30
N ASP A 217 46.12 -6.88 -14.68
CA ASP A 217 45.77 -5.77 -13.81
C ASP A 217 44.59 -6.13 -12.87
N ASP A 218 43.78 -7.12 -13.26
CA ASP A 218 42.68 -7.67 -12.46
C ASP A 218 43.09 -8.84 -11.56
N LEU A 219 44.28 -9.42 -11.78
CA LEU A 219 44.79 -10.56 -11.01
C LEU A 219 45.56 -10.12 -9.76
N ASP A 220 45.43 -10.88 -8.66
CA ASP A 220 46.25 -10.66 -7.45
C ASP A 220 47.74 -10.95 -7.76
N PRO A 221 48.64 -9.95 -7.63
CA PRO A 221 50.06 -10.09 -7.94
C PRO A 221 50.76 -11.18 -7.12
N ALA A 222 50.32 -11.43 -5.88
CA ALA A 222 50.90 -12.44 -5.01
C ALA A 222 50.53 -13.86 -5.45
N LEU A 223 49.26 -14.07 -5.83
CA LEU A 223 48.78 -15.35 -6.34
C LEU A 223 49.39 -15.69 -7.70
N LEU A 224 49.48 -14.70 -8.59
CA LEU A 224 50.11 -14.88 -9.89
C LEU A 224 51.60 -15.24 -9.76
N ARG A 225 52.34 -14.52 -8.91
CA ARG A 225 53.77 -14.81 -8.66
C ARG A 225 53.95 -16.20 -8.05
N ARG A 226 53.05 -16.60 -7.13
CA ARG A 226 53.05 -17.95 -6.56
C ARG A 226 52.80 -19.02 -7.63
N ALA A 227 51.85 -18.82 -8.53
CA ALA A 227 51.58 -19.75 -9.62
C ALA A 227 52.78 -19.86 -10.59
N LEU A 228 53.39 -18.74 -10.98
CA LEU A 228 54.57 -18.75 -11.86
C LEU A 228 55.77 -19.47 -11.21
N ARG A 229 55.95 -19.34 -9.90
CA ARG A 229 56.98 -20.08 -9.15
C ARG A 229 56.77 -21.60 -9.14
N THR A 230 55.52 -22.07 -9.25
CA THR A 230 55.27 -23.52 -9.34
C THR A 230 55.67 -24.12 -10.68
N LEU A 231 55.82 -23.29 -11.72
CA LEU A 231 56.14 -23.70 -13.08
C LEU A 231 57.58 -23.37 -13.50
N ALA A 232 58.32 -22.61 -12.68
CA ALA A 232 59.66 -22.14 -12.99
C ALA A 232 60.70 -22.80 -12.08
N GLU A 233 61.88 -23.09 -12.63
CA GLU A 233 63.00 -23.72 -11.90
C GLU A 233 63.64 -22.78 -10.88
N ASP A 234 63.60 -21.47 -11.14
CA ASP A 234 64.20 -20.43 -10.30
C ASP A 234 63.43 -19.09 -10.37
N GLU A 235 63.73 -18.19 -9.44
CA GLU A 235 63.07 -16.88 -9.31
C GLU A 235 63.32 -15.94 -10.50
N HIS A 236 64.47 -16.06 -11.16
CA HIS A 236 64.81 -15.24 -12.33
C HIS A 236 63.93 -15.64 -13.52
N THR A 237 63.73 -16.94 -13.72
CA THR A 237 62.84 -17.51 -14.72
C THR A 237 61.39 -17.11 -14.49
N ALA A 238 60.90 -17.20 -13.24
CA ALA A 238 59.55 -16.74 -12.87
C ALA A 238 59.35 -15.24 -13.12
N ALA A 239 60.34 -14.41 -12.78
CA ALA A 239 60.30 -12.97 -13.02
C ALA A 239 60.35 -12.62 -14.51
N SER A 240 61.09 -13.39 -15.31
CA SER A 240 61.13 -13.23 -16.77
C SER A 240 59.81 -13.62 -17.42
N ALA A 241 59.19 -14.72 -16.98
CA ALA A 241 57.88 -15.16 -17.43
C ALA A 241 56.79 -14.12 -17.14
N LEU A 242 56.79 -13.51 -15.94
CA LEU A 242 55.86 -12.44 -15.62
C LEU A 242 56.00 -11.23 -16.56
N ARG A 243 57.23 -10.78 -16.83
CA ARG A 243 57.49 -9.68 -17.78
C ARG A 243 57.02 -10.01 -19.20
N ALA A 244 57.24 -11.24 -19.65
CA ALA A 244 56.79 -11.70 -20.95
C ALA A 244 55.25 -11.73 -21.03
N LEU A 245 54.58 -12.21 -19.97
CA LEU A 245 53.13 -12.21 -19.86
C LEU A 245 52.57 -10.78 -19.92
N THR A 246 53.16 -9.83 -19.19
CA THR A 246 52.79 -8.41 -19.23
C THR A 246 52.94 -7.83 -20.63
N ALA A 247 54.04 -8.13 -21.32
CA ALA A 247 54.27 -7.67 -22.68
C ALA A 247 53.28 -8.27 -23.70
N ILE A 248 52.77 -9.49 -23.47
CA ILE A 248 51.74 -10.11 -24.31
C ILE A 248 50.38 -9.44 -24.07
N TYR A 249 49.97 -9.28 -22.81
CA TYR A 249 48.66 -8.70 -22.50
C TYR A 249 48.55 -7.22 -22.86
N ALA A 250 49.65 -6.47 -22.78
CA ALA A 250 49.72 -5.08 -23.23
C ALA A 250 49.56 -4.89 -24.75
N ARG A 251 49.64 -5.98 -25.55
CA ARG A 251 49.46 -5.94 -27.01
C ARG A 251 48.04 -6.20 -27.46
N PHE A 252 47.15 -6.65 -26.57
CA PHE A 252 45.74 -6.80 -26.93
C PHE A 252 45.09 -5.41 -26.94
N PRO A 253 44.53 -4.96 -28.08
CA PRO A 253 43.87 -3.67 -28.14
C PRO A 253 42.58 -3.70 -27.32
N ALA A 254 42.27 -2.58 -26.64
CA ALA A 254 40.91 -2.30 -26.21
C ALA A 254 40.02 -2.28 -27.46
N ARG A 255 39.09 -3.23 -27.55
CA ARG A 255 38.08 -3.24 -28.61
C ARG A 255 36.85 -2.48 -28.16
#